data_AF-A0A2I2ZQ25-F1
#
_entry.id   AF-A0A2I2ZQ25-F1
#
_cell.length_a   1.000
_cell.length_b   1.000
_cell.length_c   1.000
_cell.angle_alpha   90.00
_cell.angle_beta   90.00
_cell.angle_gamma   90.00
#
_symmetry.space_group_name_H-M   'P 1'
#
loop_
_entity.id
_entity.type
_entity.pdbx_description
1 polymer ?
#
loop_
_entity_poly.entity_id
_entity_poly.type
_entity_poly.pdbx_seq_one_letter_code
_entity_poly.pdbx_strand_id
1 'polypeptide(L)'
;MMLALEIRQLELVEPSGWIHIPLTDNHRKPTCTLMIQIAVLASHQNGKDTHMRQIKIYTLVEESAIGKFPRCTIDFMMYCSIR
;
A
#
# COMPACT_ATOMS: atom_id res chain seq x y z
N MET A 1 -22.34 12.26 0.37
CA MET A 1 -21.29 12.55 1.36
C MET A 1 -20.37 11.34 1.42
N MET A 2 -19.17 11.43 0.85
CA MET A 2 -18.20 10.34 0.94
C MET A 2 -17.53 10.42 2.31
N LEU A 3 -17.66 9.39 3.14
CA LEU A 3 -16.94 9.32 4.40
C LEU A 3 -15.46 9.06 4.08
N ALA A 4 -14.62 10.08 4.21
CA ALA A 4 -13.17 9.90 4.14
C ALA A 4 -12.70 9.31 5.48
N LEU A 5 -12.12 8.12 5.43
CA LEU A 5 -11.49 7.52 6.60
C LEU A 5 -10.01 7.90 6.62
N GLU A 6 -9.58 8.56 7.68
CA GLU A 6 -8.15 8.77 7.92
C GLU A 6 -7.54 7.44 8.41
N ILE A 7 -6.61 6.90 7.61
CA ILE A 7 -5.95 5.62 7.93
C ILE A 7 -4.65 5.87 8.72
N ARG A 8 -3.85 6.85 8.26
CA ARG A 8 -2.55 7.21 8.84
C ARG A 8 -2.25 8.69 8.61
N GLN A 9 -1.69 9.31 9.64
CA GLN A 9 -1.01 10.61 9.58
C GLN A 9 0.44 10.42 10.01
N LEU A 10 1.35 11.13 9.35
CA LEU A 10 2.78 11.04 9.60
C LEU A 10 3.39 12.44 9.63
N GLU A 11 4.27 12.67 10.59
CA GLU A 11 5.15 13.85 10.64
C GLU A 11 6.54 13.44 10.15
N LEU A 12 7.10 14.22 9.22
CA LEU A 12 8.38 13.93 8.59
C LEU A 12 9.37 15.04 8.91
N VAL A 13 10.52 14.67 9.48
CA VAL A 13 11.62 15.59 9.78
C VAL A 13 12.79 15.24 8.89
N GLU A 14 13.14 16.17 7.98
CA GLU A 14 14.25 16.04 7.03
C GLU A 14 14.34 14.65 6.35
N PRO A 15 13.23 14.13 5.77
CA PRO A 15 13.22 12.77 5.23
C PRO A 15 14.21 12.63 4.07
N SER A 16 14.99 11.55 4.09
CA SER A 16 15.89 11.16 3.00
C SER A 16 15.53 9.79 2.45
N GLY A 17 15.35 9.68 1.13
CA GLY A 17 15.04 8.42 0.46
C GLY A 17 13.54 8.08 0.43
N TRP A 18 13.23 6.79 0.27
CA TRP A 18 11.86 6.30 0.21
C TRP A 18 11.25 6.16 1.60
N ILE A 19 9.98 6.56 1.72
CA ILE A 19 9.18 6.35 2.94
C ILE A 19 8.13 5.29 2.62
N HIS A 20 8.09 4.23 3.43
CA HIS A 20 7.09 3.16 3.31
C HIS A 20 5.98 3.37 4.34
N ILE A 21 4.75 3.55 3.85
CA ILE A 21 3.56 3.76 4.70
C ILE A 21 2.66 2.53 4.56
N PRO A 22 2.47 1.72 5.63
CA PRO A 22 1.56 0.59 5.59
C PRO A 22 0.10 1.05 5.51
N LEU A 23 -0.61 0.58 4.48
CA LEU A 23 -2.05 0.79 4.31
C LEU A 23 -2.83 -0.41 4.85
N THR A 24 -2.82 -0.58 6.17
CA THR A 24 -3.50 -1.69 6.86
C THR A 24 -4.58 -1.20 7.82
N ASP A 25 -5.61 -2.03 8.01
CA ASP A 25 -6.66 -1.83 9.01
C ASP A 25 -6.18 -2.17 10.44
N ASN A 26 -7.10 -2.07 11.41
CA ASN A 26 -6.85 -2.41 12.82
C ASN A 26 -6.50 -3.89 13.05
N HIS A 27 -6.79 -4.75 12.09
CA HIS A 27 -6.49 -6.19 12.11
C HIS A 27 -5.23 -6.55 11.33
N ARG A 28 -4.43 -5.54 10.92
CA ARG A 28 -3.21 -5.70 10.10
C ARG A 28 -3.47 -6.31 8.72
N LYS A 29 -4.70 -6.23 8.21
CA LYS A 29 -5.04 -6.61 6.84
C LYS A 29 -4.88 -5.40 5.91
N PRO A 30 -4.50 -5.58 4.64
CA PRO A 30 -4.47 -4.49 3.68
C PRO A 30 -5.85 -3.83 3.56
N THR A 31 -5.87 -2.50 3.47
CA THR A 31 -7.11 -1.76 3.27
C THR A 31 -7.64 -1.97 1.85
N CYS A 32 -8.85 -2.50 1.73
CA CYS A 32 -9.57 -2.56 0.45
C CYS A 32 -10.41 -1.29 0.27
N THR A 33 -10.02 -0.43 -0.67
CA THR A 33 -10.72 0.82 -0.98
C THR A 33 -10.70 1.09 -2.48
N LEU A 34 -11.67 1.87 -2.95
CA LEU A 34 -11.74 2.34 -4.35
C LEU A 34 -10.87 3.59 -4.57
N MET A 35 -10.56 4.33 -3.50
CA MET A 35 -9.83 5.59 -3.57
C MET A 35 -8.87 5.71 -2.39
N ILE A 36 -7.67 6.21 -2.68
CA ILE A 36 -6.68 6.65 -1.70
C ILE A 36 -6.42 8.13 -1.96
N GLN A 37 -6.48 8.94 -0.91
CA GLN A 37 -6.13 10.35 -0.96
C GLN A 37 -4.88 10.58 -0.10
N ILE A 38 -3.85 11.16 -0.70
CA ILE A 38 -2.65 11.61 0.01
C ILE A 38 -2.78 13.13 0.15
N ALA A 39 -2.81 13.62 1.39
CA ALA A 39 -2.86 15.04 1.70
C ALA A 39 -1.58 15.47 2.39
N VAL A 40 -0.89 16.47 1.83
CA VAL A 40 0.20 17.15 2.53
C VAL A 40 -0.42 18.30 3.32
N LEU A 41 -0.43 18.17 4.64
CA LEU A 41 -1.07 19.15 5.53
C LEU A 41 -0.15 20.33 5.83
N ALA A 42 1.17 20.12 5.83
CA ALA A 42 2.19 21.15 6.02
C ALA A 42 3.51 20.74 5.36
N SER A 43 4.31 21.73 4.96
CA SER A 43 5.67 21.54 4.45
C SER A 43 6.70 22.06 5.45
N HIS A 44 7.96 21.63 5.30
CA HIS A 44 9.07 22.17 6.10
C HIS A 44 9.20 23.69 5.93
N GLN A 45 9.50 24.41 7.02
CA GLN A 45 9.63 25.87 7.05
C GLN A 45 8.41 26.62 6.49
N ASN A 46 7.20 26.07 6.65
CA ASN A 46 5.94 26.62 6.12
C ASN A 46 6.00 26.86 4.60
N GLY A 47 6.73 26.01 3.86
CA GLY A 47 6.77 26.05 2.41
C GLY A 47 5.36 25.98 1.81
N LYS A 48 5.06 26.91 0.91
CA LYS A 48 3.75 27.01 0.25
C LYS A 48 3.44 25.80 -0.62
N ASP A 49 4.45 25.32 -1.36
CA ASP A 49 4.33 24.22 -2.31
C ASP A 49 5.14 23.02 -1.83
N THR A 50 4.63 21.82 -2.09
CA THR A 50 5.33 20.56 -1.77
C THR A 50 5.76 19.86 -3.05
N HIS A 51 7.01 19.43 -3.11
CA HIS A 51 7.51 18.64 -4.24
C HIS A 51 7.44 17.15 -3.92
N MET A 52 6.51 16.45 -4.56
CA MET A 52 6.50 14.98 -4.54
C MET A 52 7.25 14.45 -5.76
N ARG A 53 8.41 13.83 -5.53
CA ARG A 53 9.26 13.32 -6.62
C ARG A 53 8.70 12.06 -7.27
N GLN A 54 8.18 11.14 -6.47
CA GLN A 54 7.58 9.89 -6.96
C GLN A 54 6.67 9.28 -5.90
N ILE A 55 5.61 8.60 -6.36
CA ILE A 55 4.71 7.79 -5.53
C ILE A 55 4.62 6.40 -6.17
N LYS A 56 4.69 5.35 -5.34
CA LYS A 56 4.44 3.98 -5.75
C LYS A 56 3.44 3.36 -4.77
N ILE A 57 2.40 2.73 -5.31
CA ILE A 57 1.40 2.00 -4.54
C ILE A 57 1.58 0.52 -4.86
N TYR A 58 1.63 -0.29 -3.81
CA TYR A 58 1.77 -1.74 -3.92
C TYR A 58 0.49 -2.41 -3.43
N THR A 59 0.09 -3.46 -4.14
CA THR A 59 -0.93 -4.40 -3.69
C THR A 59 -0.26 -5.70 -3.28
N LEU A 60 -0.93 -6.49 -2.44
CA LEU A 60 -0.54 -7.88 -2.29
C LEU A 60 -0.76 -8.58 -3.63
N VAL A 61 0.24 -9.36 -4.04
CA VAL A 61 0.13 -10.30 -5.16
C VAL A 61 -0.36 -11.62 -4.59
N GLU A 62 -1.32 -12.26 -5.26
CA GLU A 62 -1.72 -13.62 -4.89
C GLU A 62 -0.52 -14.56 -5.00
N GLU A 63 -0.14 -15.19 -3.90
CA GLU A 63 1.01 -16.11 -3.84
C GLU A 63 0.67 -17.49 -4.41
N SER A 64 -0.61 -17.78 -4.66
CA SER A 64 -1.10 -19.10 -5.04
C SER A 64 -2.09 -19.04 -6.20
N ALA A 65 -1.70 -19.62 -7.34
CA ALA A 65 -2.64 -19.99 -8.42
C ALA A 65 -3.70 -21.01 -7.96
N ILE A 66 -3.52 -21.62 -6.77
CA ILE A 66 -4.34 -22.70 -6.23
C ILE A 66 -4.87 -22.29 -4.84
N GLY A 67 -5.82 -21.36 -4.81
CA GLY A 67 -6.62 -21.06 -3.61
C GLY A 67 -5.85 -20.87 -2.29
N LYS A 68 -6.44 -21.33 -1.18
CA LYS A 68 -5.98 -21.09 0.21
C LYS A 68 -4.63 -21.73 0.61
N PHE A 69 -3.87 -22.32 -0.31
CA PHE A 69 -2.61 -22.99 0.01
C PHE A 69 -1.42 -22.14 -0.45
N PRO A 70 -0.76 -21.41 0.46
CA PRO A 70 0.26 -20.41 0.12
C PRO A 70 1.58 -21.02 -0.37
N ARG A 71 1.76 -22.34 -0.30
CA ARG A 71 2.97 -23.01 -0.73
C ARG A 71 2.63 -24.35 -1.37
N CYS A 72 2.88 -24.46 -2.66
CA CYS A 72 2.78 -25.70 -3.42
C CYS A 72 4.16 -26.12 -3.92
N THR A 73 4.39 -27.43 -3.99
CA THR A 73 5.62 -27.98 -4.60
C THR A 73 5.59 -27.74 -6.12
N ILE A 74 6.76 -27.78 -6.75
CA ILE A 74 6.89 -27.64 -8.22
C ILE A 74 6.02 -28.68 -8.94
N ASP A 75 6.02 -29.92 -8.45
CA ASP A 75 5.19 -31.01 -9.01
C ASP A 75 3.69 -30.68 -8.96
N PHE A 76 3.23 -30.03 -7.90
CA PHE A 76 1.83 -29.63 -7.76
C PHE A 76 1.49 -28.40 -8.60
N MET A 77 2.43 -27.47 -8.76
CA MET A 77 2.26 -26.30 -9.63
C MET A 77 2.09 -26.68 -11.10
N MET A 78 2.58 -27.83 -11.56
CA MET A 78 2.37 -28.30 -12.94
C MET A 78 0.88 -28.40 -13.32
N TYR A 79 0.00 -28.66 -12.34
CA TYR A 79 -1.44 -28.81 -12.54
C TYR A 79 -2.24 -27.56 -12.15
N CYS A 80 -1.59 -26.42 -11.90
CA CYS A 80 -2.25 -25.22 -11.36
C CYS A 80 -3.10 -24.45 -12.38
N SER A 81 -2.85 -24.64 -13.68
CA SER A 81 -3.54 -23.92 -14.76
C SER A 81 -3.60 -24.76 -16.02
N ILE A 82 -4.72 -24.69 -16.74
CA ILE A 82 -4.80 -25.10 -18.16
C ILE A 82 -4.46 -23.85 -18.97
N ARG A 83 -3.45 -23.93 -19.84
CA ARG A 83 -3.01 -22.82 -20.70
C ARG A 83 -3.31 -23.11 -22.15
#